data_AF-A0A0A6ZV93-F1
#
_entry.id   AF-A0A0A6ZV93-F1
#
_cell.length_a   1.000
_cell.length_b   1.000
_cell.length_c   1.000
_cell.angle_alpha   90.00
_cell.angle_beta   90.00
_cell.angle_gamma   90.00
#
_symmetry.space_group_name_H-M   'P 1'
#
loop_
_entity.id
_entity.type
_entity.pdbx_description
1 polymer ?
#
loop_
_entity_poly.entity_id
_entity_poly.type
_entity_poly.pdbx_seq_one_letter_code
_entity_poly.pdbx_strand_id
1 'polypeptide(L)'
;MLHRLAILEIPGIVRQQGSTLTLAGNGEERWKLTRPLSQHAALIEAACFGATLQEAARHKLEADMLDAGGIGSITTCLSQAALAGLASFSQQLLEQLTLLIAQENQFAEMGQALEVLYALWRAAG
;
A
#
# COMPACT_ATOMS: atom_id res chain seq x y z
N MET A 1 -9.42 -2.65 -6.66
CA MET A 1 -9.60 -1.31 -7.28
C MET A 1 -9.72 -0.20 -6.24
N LEU A 2 -10.56 -0.30 -5.20
CA LEU A 2 -10.71 0.74 -4.16
C LEU A 2 -9.39 1.13 -3.48
N HIS A 3 -8.52 0.15 -3.18
CA HIS A 3 -7.18 0.39 -2.65
C HIS A 3 -6.32 1.31 -3.52
N ARG A 4 -6.44 1.22 -4.86
CA ARG A 4 -5.70 2.10 -5.77
C ARG A 4 -6.17 3.54 -5.71
N LEU A 5 -7.49 3.74 -5.53
CA LEU A 5 -8.06 5.08 -5.38
C LEU A 5 -7.73 5.69 -4.01
N ALA A 6 -7.61 4.86 -2.98
CA ALA A 6 -7.18 5.29 -1.65
C ALA A 6 -5.70 5.74 -1.65
N ILE A 7 -4.83 5.02 -2.36
CA ILE A 7 -3.43 5.41 -2.59
C ILE A 7 -3.32 6.76 -3.30
N LEU A 8 -4.18 7.00 -4.28
CA LEU A 8 -4.26 8.26 -5.01
C LEU A 8 -4.90 9.40 -4.20
N GLU A 9 -5.21 9.14 -2.92
CA GLU A 9 -5.82 10.10 -1.99
C GLU A 9 -7.12 10.72 -2.56
N ILE A 10 -7.85 9.96 -3.39
CA ILE A 10 -9.04 10.48 -4.07
C ILE A 10 -10.14 10.81 -3.04
N PRO A 11 -10.58 12.08 -2.96
CA PRO A 11 -11.57 12.51 -2.00
C PRO A 11 -12.87 11.72 -2.12
N GLY A 12 -13.39 11.31 -0.96
CA GLY A 12 -14.64 10.59 -0.84
C GLY A 12 -14.53 9.08 -0.92
N ILE A 13 -13.33 8.52 -1.00
CA ILE A 13 -13.11 7.07 -0.88
C ILE A 13 -12.39 6.82 0.42
N VAL A 14 -13.15 6.53 1.48
CA VAL A 14 -12.60 6.36 2.82
C VAL A 14 -12.91 4.96 3.33
N ARG A 15 -11.87 4.24 3.74
CA ARG A 15 -12.03 2.97 4.43
C ARG A 15 -12.50 3.24 5.86
N GLN A 16 -13.66 2.72 6.22
CA GLN A 16 -14.24 2.91 7.56
C GLN A 16 -13.90 1.78 8.52
N GLN A 17 -13.84 0.53 8.03
CA GLN A 17 -13.50 -0.64 8.86
C GLN A 17 -12.72 -1.69 8.08
N GLY A 18 -12.01 -2.52 8.85
CA GLY A 18 -11.00 -3.47 8.39
C GLY A 18 -9.61 -2.85 8.49
N SER A 19 -8.67 -3.57 9.10
CA SER A 19 -7.26 -3.44 8.77
C SER A 19 -6.94 -4.64 7.92
N THR A 20 -6.24 -4.44 6.81
CA THR A 20 -5.96 -5.54 5.89
C THR A 20 -5.06 -6.59 6.54
N LEU A 21 -4.29 -6.18 7.55
CA LEU A 21 -3.31 -7.02 8.22
C LEU A 21 -3.71 -7.28 9.68
N THR A 22 -5.00 -7.26 10.02
CA THR A 22 -5.39 -7.76 11.35
C THR A 22 -5.28 -9.28 11.36
N LEU A 23 -4.39 -9.79 12.21
CA LEU A 23 -4.25 -11.21 12.56
C LEU A 23 -5.61 -11.88 12.93
N ALA A 24 -6.57 -11.06 13.38
CA ALA A 24 -7.90 -11.43 13.82
C ALA A 24 -8.94 -11.53 12.68
N GLY A 25 -8.68 -12.33 11.64
CA GLY A 25 -9.66 -13.16 10.93
C GLY A 25 -11.00 -12.62 10.38
N ASN A 26 -11.33 -11.34 10.47
CA ASN A 26 -12.58 -10.78 9.96
C ASN A 26 -12.31 -9.75 8.85
N GLY A 27 -11.72 -10.22 7.74
CA GLY A 27 -11.34 -9.42 6.57
C GLY A 27 -12.48 -8.68 5.83
N GLU A 28 -13.61 -8.40 6.49
CA GLU A 28 -14.66 -7.52 6.00
C GLU A 28 -14.15 -6.08 5.96
N GLU A 29 -13.84 -5.62 4.75
CA GLU A 29 -13.55 -4.22 4.52
C GLU A 29 -14.86 -3.44 4.28
N ARG A 30 -15.09 -2.40 5.08
CA ARG A 30 -16.18 -1.45 4.82
C ARG A 30 -15.62 -0.14 4.28
N TRP A 31 -16.12 0.23 3.11
CA TRP A 31 -15.74 1.44 2.41
C TRP A 31 -16.91 2.40 2.35
N LYS A 32 -16.66 3.66 2.70
CA LYS A 32 -17.61 4.75 2.49
C LYS A 32 -17.21 5.49 1.21
N LEU A 33 -18.14 5.49 0.26
CA LEU A 33 -18.00 6.18 -1.00
C LEU A 33 -18.89 7.42 -0.99
N THR A 34 -18.28 8.58 -1.08
CA THR A 34 -18.93 9.87 -1.29
C THR A 34 -18.38 10.50 -2.56
N ARG A 35 -19.16 11.40 -3.17
CA ARG A 35 -18.75 12.14 -4.38
C ARG A 35 -18.69 13.64 -4.07
N PRO A 36 -17.66 14.10 -3.34
CA PRO A 36 -17.43 15.52 -3.16
C PRO A 36 -17.05 16.16 -4.51
N LEU A 37 -17.33 17.46 -4.67
CA LEU A 37 -16.98 18.17 -5.90
C LEU A 37 -15.47 18.14 -6.20
N SER A 38 -14.64 18.10 -5.17
CA SER A 38 -13.17 17.99 -5.28
C SER A 38 -12.68 16.66 -5.83
N GLN A 39 -13.52 15.62 -5.89
CA GLN A 39 -13.14 14.31 -6.43
C GLN A 39 -12.72 14.39 -7.91
N HIS A 40 -13.39 15.22 -8.71
CA HIS A 40 -13.04 15.39 -10.12
C HIS A 40 -11.67 16.05 -10.29
N ALA A 41 -11.37 17.07 -9.48
CA ALA A 41 -10.05 17.72 -9.50
C ALA A 41 -8.95 16.73 -9.11
N ALA A 42 -9.14 15.96 -8.05
CA ALA A 42 -8.18 14.94 -7.62
C ALA A 42 -7.97 13.82 -8.65
N LEU A 43 -9.01 13.44 -9.40
CA LEU A 43 -8.87 12.46 -10.49
C LEU A 43 -8.04 13.02 -11.66
N ILE A 44 -8.15 14.31 -11.95
CA ILE A 44 -7.34 14.99 -12.96
C ILE A 44 -5.87 15.05 -12.52
N GLU A 45 -5.62 15.44 -11.27
CA GLU A 45 -4.26 15.43 -10.69
C GLU A 45 -3.66 14.02 -10.66
N ALA A 46 -4.47 13.01 -10.30
CA ALA A 46 -4.04 11.61 -10.30
C ALA A 46 -3.64 11.12 -11.71
N ALA A 47 -4.23 11.67 -12.77
CA ALA A 47 -3.89 11.33 -14.14
C ALA A 47 -2.47 11.77 -14.53
N CYS A 48 -1.87 12.75 -13.84
CA CYS A 48 -0.47 13.12 -14.05
C CYS A 48 0.49 12.00 -13.67
N PHE A 49 0.11 11.12 -12.75
CA PHE A 49 0.94 10.01 -12.31
C PHE A 49 0.90 8.81 -13.28
N GLY A 50 -0.01 8.74 -14.25
CA GLY A 50 -0.01 7.64 -15.21
C GLY A 50 -1.27 7.53 -16.05
N ALA A 51 -1.14 6.86 -17.20
CA ALA A 51 -2.25 6.66 -18.13
C ALA A 51 -3.29 5.68 -17.58
N THR A 52 -2.87 4.74 -16.73
CA THR A 52 -3.76 3.80 -16.03
C THR A 52 -3.80 4.06 -14.53
N LEU A 53 -4.93 3.71 -13.92
CA LEU A 53 -5.13 3.80 -12.46
C LEU A 53 -4.12 2.95 -11.68
N GLN A 54 -3.60 1.89 -12.32
CA GLN A 54 -2.55 1.03 -11.77
C GLN A 54 -1.19 1.74 -11.75
N GLU A 55 -0.81 2.37 -12.87
CA GLU A 55 0.43 3.14 -12.96
C GLU A 55 0.42 4.37 -12.06
N ALA A 56 -0.70 5.10 -12.03
CA ALA A 56 -0.87 6.26 -11.18
C ALA A 56 -0.69 5.89 -9.70
N ALA A 57 -1.34 4.80 -9.24
CA ALA A 57 -1.18 4.32 -7.87
C ALA A 57 0.26 3.86 -7.59
N ARG A 58 0.93 3.21 -8.55
CA ARG A 58 2.33 2.79 -8.41
C ARG A 58 3.27 3.98 -8.24
N HIS A 59 3.21 4.96 -9.14
CA HIS A 59 4.10 6.11 -9.10
C HIS A 59 3.86 6.98 -7.87
N LYS A 60 2.60 7.11 -7.42
CA LYS A 60 2.27 7.79 -6.17
C LYS A 60 2.87 7.07 -4.95
N LEU A 61 2.72 5.74 -4.86
CA LEU A 61 3.35 4.94 -3.80
C LEU A 61 4.88 5.04 -3.81
N GLU A 62 5.48 5.01 -5.00
CA GLU A 62 6.93 5.12 -5.16
C GLU A 62 7.44 6.50 -4.69
N ALA A 63 6.72 7.57 -5.01
CA ALA A 63 7.02 8.91 -4.53
C ALA A 63 6.88 9.03 -3.00
N ASP A 64 5.79 8.49 -2.43
CA ASP A 64 5.55 8.53 -0.98
C ASP A 64 6.59 7.68 -0.21
N MET A 65 7.03 6.56 -0.79
CA MET A 65 8.10 5.71 -0.22
C MET A 65 9.45 6.44 -0.20
N LEU A 66 9.79 7.13 -1.29
CA LEU A 66 11.03 7.93 -1.39
C LEU A 66 11.06 9.07 -0.37
N ASP A 67 9.91 9.68 -0.07
CA ASP A 67 9.78 10.78 0.88
C ASP A 67 9.81 10.30 2.35
N ALA A 68 9.17 9.16 2.66
CA ALA A 68 9.08 8.63 4.01
C ALA A 68 10.40 8.01 4.53
N GLY A 69 11.15 7.32 3.68
CA GLY A 69 12.42 6.66 4.03
C GLY A 69 12.30 5.53 5.08
N GLY A 70 13.33 4.69 5.22
CA GLY A 70 13.42 3.64 6.24
C GLY A 70 12.69 2.32 5.93
N ILE A 71 12.81 1.33 6.82
CA ILE A 71 12.29 -0.03 6.59
C ILE A 71 10.77 -0.10 6.83
N GLY A 72 10.26 0.66 7.81
CA GLY A 72 8.82 0.72 8.10
C GLY A 72 7.98 1.31 6.96
N SER A 73 8.54 2.23 6.16
CA SER A 73 7.86 2.74 4.97
C SER A 73 7.81 1.71 3.84
N ILE A 74 8.86 0.90 3.67
CA ILE A 74 8.91 -0.19 2.69
C ILE A 74 7.89 -1.28 3.01
N THR A 75 7.75 -1.68 4.28
CA THR A 75 6.75 -2.69 4.68
C THR A 75 5.32 -2.18 4.51
N THR A 76 5.08 -0.90 4.82
CA THR A 76 3.78 -0.24 4.58
C THR A 76 3.48 -0.12 3.09
N CYS A 77 4.46 0.30 2.28
CA CYS A 77 4.34 0.42 0.83
C CYS A 77 4.10 -0.96 0.18
N LEU A 78 4.81 -1.99 0.64
CA LEU A 78 4.60 -3.37 0.18
C LEU A 78 3.17 -3.84 0.46
N SER A 79 2.64 -3.53 1.64
CA SER A 79 1.27 -3.89 2.02
C SER A 79 0.24 -3.21 1.14
N GLN A 80 0.43 -1.91 0.88
CA GLN A 80 -0.43 -1.13 -0.01
C GLN A 80 -0.33 -1.60 -1.46
N ALA A 81 0.86 -1.95 -1.92
CA ALA A 81 1.09 -2.49 -3.26
C ALA A 81 0.39 -3.85 -3.45
N ALA A 82 0.50 -4.75 -2.48
CA ALA A 82 -0.18 -6.05 -2.50
C ALA A 82 -1.70 -5.88 -2.55
N LEU A 83 -2.26 -5.00 -1.71
CA LEU A 83 -3.68 -4.65 -1.70
C LEU A 83 -4.19 -4.00 -2.98
N ALA A 84 -3.35 -3.17 -3.59
CA ALA A 84 -3.62 -2.55 -4.87
C ALA A 84 -3.51 -3.55 -6.03
N GLY A 85 -3.02 -4.78 -5.80
CA GLY A 85 -2.77 -5.78 -6.82
C GLY A 85 -1.62 -5.36 -7.76
N LEU A 86 -0.60 -4.69 -7.23
CA LEU A 86 0.61 -4.27 -7.94
C LEU A 86 1.68 -5.35 -7.87
N ALA A 87 1.40 -6.53 -8.42
CA ALA A 87 2.23 -7.75 -8.23
C ALA A 87 3.73 -7.55 -8.55
N SER A 88 4.05 -6.93 -9.70
CA SER A 88 5.45 -6.67 -10.09
C SER A 88 6.16 -5.72 -9.12
N PHE A 89 5.46 -4.68 -8.66
CA PHE A 89 6.03 -3.70 -7.73
C PHE A 89 6.18 -4.28 -6.32
N SER A 90 5.20 -5.07 -5.85
CA SER A 90 5.33 -5.79 -4.58
C SER A 90 6.51 -6.77 -4.59
N GLN A 91 6.80 -7.42 -5.72
CA GLN A 91 7.96 -8.31 -5.83
C GLN A 91 9.28 -7.53 -5.73
N GLN A 92 9.39 -6.37 -6.38
CA GLN A 92 10.57 -5.51 -6.26
C GLN A 92 10.78 -5.01 -4.81
N LEU A 93 9.70 -4.63 -4.13
CA LEU A 93 9.76 -4.20 -2.73
C LEU A 93 10.14 -5.35 -1.79
N LEU A 94 9.67 -6.58 -2.06
CA LEU A 94 10.07 -7.78 -1.33
C LEU A 94 11.57 -8.05 -1.45
N GLU A 95 12.13 -7.92 -2.65
CA GLU A 95 13.57 -8.10 -2.88
C GLU A 95 14.38 -7.03 -2.13
N GLN A 96 13.97 -5.75 -2.20
CA GLN A 96 14.63 -4.68 -1.46
C GLN A 96 14.54 -4.87 0.06
N LEU A 97 13.37 -5.25 0.57
CA LEU A 97 13.16 -5.55 1.98
C LEU A 97 14.05 -6.72 2.43
N THR A 98 14.17 -7.76 1.62
CA THR A 98 15.04 -8.92 1.90
C THR A 98 16.50 -8.51 1.97
N LEU A 99 16.96 -7.64 1.06
CA LEU A 99 18.32 -7.11 1.08
C LEU A 99 18.58 -6.21 2.30
N LEU A 100 17.61 -5.41 2.70
CA LEU A 100 17.71 -4.56 3.89
C LEU A 100 17.72 -5.40 5.17
N ILE A 101 16.86 -6.40 5.28
CA ILE A 101 16.87 -7.36 6.41
C ILE A 101 18.20 -8.12 6.47
N ALA A 102 18.77 -8.50 5.32
CA ALA A 102 20.07 -9.18 5.29
C ALA A 102 21.23 -8.26 5.73
N GLN A 103 21.07 -6.94 5.65
CA GLN A 103 22.06 -5.95 6.06
C GLN A 103 21.80 -5.41 7.48
N GLU A 104 20.55 -5.42 7.94
CA GLU A 104 20.15 -4.98 9.27
C GLU A 104 20.45 -6.04 10.32
N ASN A 105 21.19 -5.64 11.36
CA ASN A 105 21.50 -6.49 12.50
C ASN A 105 20.55 -6.23 13.69
N GLN A 106 19.52 -5.39 13.49
CA GLN A 106 18.55 -5.01 14.51
C GLN A 106 17.31 -5.92 14.46
N PHE A 107 17.24 -6.85 15.41
CA PHE A 107 16.14 -7.81 15.58
C PHE A 107 14.74 -7.16 15.71
N ALA A 108 14.64 -5.92 16.20
CA ALA A 108 13.36 -5.24 16.39
C ALA A 108 12.69 -4.83 15.06
N GLU A 109 13.45 -4.26 14.12
CA GLU A 109 12.96 -3.88 12.78
C GLU A 109 12.67 -5.13 11.93
N MET A 110 13.47 -6.18 12.09
CA MET A 110 13.29 -7.47 11.43
C MET A 110 11.96 -8.13 11.84
N GLY A 111 11.58 -8.06 13.13
CA GLY A 111 10.32 -8.61 13.63
C GLY A 111 9.09 -7.93 13.00
N GLN A 112 9.10 -6.60 12.88
CA GLN A 112 8.01 -5.85 12.26
C GLN A 112 7.85 -6.20 10.77
N ALA A 113 8.97 -6.33 10.04
CA ALA A 113 8.93 -6.73 8.64
C ALA A 113 8.35 -8.14 8.45
N LEU A 114 8.77 -9.11 9.29
CA LEU A 114 8.25 -10.48 9.27
C LEU A 114 6.76 -10.56 9.59
N GLU A 115 6.29 -9.78 10.57
CA GLU A 115 4.87 -9.75 10.94
C GLU A 115 4.01 -9.27 9.76
N VAL A 116 4.44 -8.21 9.06
CA VAL A 116 3.77 -7.71 7.85
C VAL A 116 3.78 -8.74 6.72
N LEU A 117 4.93 -9.38 6.46
CA LEU A 117 5.06 -10.41 5.44
C LEU A 117 4.15 -11.61 5.73
N TYR A 118 4.08 -12.05 6.98
CA TYR A 118 3.24 -13.16 7.39
C TYR A 118 1.75 -12.83 7.25
N ALA A 119 1.36 -11.62 7.66
CA ALA A 119 -0.01 -11.15 7.49
C ALA A 119 -0.40 -11.04 6.00
N LEU A 120 0.53 -10.61 5.13
CA LEU A 120 0.32 -10.59 3.67
C LEU A 120 0.18 -11.99 3.07
N TRP A 121 1.05 -12.93 3.45
CA TRP A 121 0.95 -14.31 2.98
C TRP A 121 -0.39 -14.94 3.38
N ARG A 122 -0.85 -14.68 4.60
CA ARG A 122 -2.15 -15.14 5.08
C ARG A 122 -3.34 -14.49 4.37
N ALA A 123 -3.21 -13.22 3.97
CA ALA A 123 -4.26 -12.52 3.23
C ALA A 123 -4.32 -12.94 1.74
N ALA A 124 -3.25 -13.51 1.20
CA ALA A 124 -3.14 -13.95 -0.19
C ALA A 124 -3.48 -15.44 -0.43
N GLY A 125 -3.61 -16.25 0.63
CA GLY A 125 -3.97 -17.68 0.58
C GLY A 125 -5.45 -17.92 0.85
#